data_AF-A0A1F6BL81-F1
#
_entry.id   AF-A0A1F6BL81-F1
#
_cell.length_a   1.000
_cell.length_b   1.000
_cell.length_c   1.000
_cell.angle_alpha   90.00
_cell.angle_beta   90.00
_cell.angle_gamma   90.00
#
_symmetry.space_group_name_H-M   'P 1'
#
loop_
_entity.id
_entity.type
_entity.pdbx_description
1 polymer ?
#
loop_
_entity_poly.entity_id
_entity_poly.type
_entity_poly.pdbx_seq_one_letter_code
_entity_poly.pdbx_strand_id
1 'polypeptide(L)'
;MRWFELIPIISFIFLRARCARCGAKISFQYPAVELICGLIAAFVPEYLVQFYTTAPTAWFSLLSVLWTIVFLTWLTIAIIDVRQYLVPDELNIILAVCGAALLVMHFSGPLQAFPASFLRHYAFMFFPSTSVLLSRVLGALLGGAFLSLFAFLSRGRAMGWGDVKLALAGGFILGFPDTAVSLFIAFIAGGIFGAVMLLLRRKTMKDRLPFAPFLVGGMAFTVLLGYQALAAYFGLLL
;
A
#
# COMPACT_ATOMS: atom_id res chain seq x y z
N MET A 1 -35.14 4.67 -5.70
CA MET A 1 -33.83 5.09 -6.24
C MET A 1 -33.57 4.23 -7.45
N ARG A 2 -33.21 4.82 -8.59
CA ARG A 2 -32.94 4.06 -9.82
C ARG A 2 -31.52 3.51 -9.76
N TRP A 3 -31.27 2.32 -10.28
CA TRP A 3 -29.95 1.66 -10.20
C TRP A 3 -28.78 2.49 -10.76
N PHE A 4 -29.03 3.33 -11.75
CA PHE A 4 -28.03 4.28 -12.28
C PHE A 4 -27.65 5.41 -11.31
N GLU A 5 -28.43 5.67 -10.26
CA GLU A 5 -28.08 6.62 -9.18
C GLU A 5 -27.09 6.02 -8.16
N LEU A 6 -26.87 4.68 -8.21
CA LEU A 6 -25.96 3.95 -7.33
C LEU A 6 -24.55 3.80 -7.88
N ILE A 7 -24.27 4.33 -9.08
CA ILE A 7 -22.92 4.37 -9.68
C ILE A 7 -22.43 5.83 -9.62
N PRO A 8 -21.69 6.23 -8.57
CA PRO A 8 -21.35 7.63 -8.32
C PRO A 8 -20.61 8.31 -9.48
N ILE A 9 -19.73 7.65 -10.23
CA ILE A 9 -19.06 8.26 -11.41
C ILE A 9 -20.08 8.59 -12.53
N ILE A 10 -20.90 7.61 -12.91
CA ILE A 10 -21.88 7.76 -14.00
C ILE A 10 -22.91 8.81 -13.58
N SER A 11 -23.45 8.69 -12.38
CA SER A 11 -24.39 9.67 -11.84
C SER A 11 -23.76 11.06 -11.67
N PHE A 12 -22.48 11.20 -11.29
CA PHE A 12 -21.81 12.50 -11.16
C PHE A 12 -21.68 13.23 -12.50
N ILE A 13 -21.35 12.50 -13.57
CA ILE A 13 -21.24 13.04 -14.93
C ILE A 13 -22.63 13.45 -15.44
N PHE A 14 -23.63 12.58 -15.33
CA PHE A 14 -24.99 12.87 -15.80
C PHE A 14 -25.70 13.95 -14.98
N LEU A 15 -25.42 14.04 -13.67
CA LEU A 15 -26.02 15.01 -12.76
C LEU A 15 -25.22 16.33 -12.66
N ARG A 16 -24.16 16.50 -13.45
CA ARG A 16 -23.29 17.71 -13.48
C ARG A 16 -22.85 18.14 -12.06
N ALA A 17 -22.36 17.18 -11.28
CA ALA A 17 -21.89 17.38 -9.90
C ALA A 17 -22.94 17.91 -8.90
N ARG A 18 -24.24 17.79 -9.19
CA ARG A 18 -25.33 18.20 -8.29
C ARG A 18 -26.29 17.05 -8.00
N CYS A 19 -26.69 16.90 -6.75
CA CYS A 19 -27.70 15.92 -6.33
C CYS A 19 -29.03 16.14 -7.08
N ALA A 20 -29.58 15.09 -7.70
CA ALA A 20 -30.82 15.16 -8.49
C ALA A 20 -32.03 15.67 -7.70
N ARG A 21 -32.08 15.36 -6.39
CA ARG A 21 -33.23 15.63 -5.51
C ARG A 21 -33.04 16.85 -4.61
N CYS A 22 -31.79 17.16 -4.28
CA CYS A 22 -31.43 18.12 -3.24
C CYS A 22 -30.58 19.30 -3.75
N GLY A 23 -30.08 19.25 -4.99
CA GLY A 23 -29.29 20.33 -5.60
C GLY A 23 -27.89 20.56 -4.99
N ALA A 24 -27.58 19.92 -3.87
CA ALA A 24 -26.29 20.01 -3.19
C ALA A 24 -25.14 19.52 -4.09
N LYS A 25 -23.97 20.17 -3.98
CA LYS A 25 -22.77 19.79 -4.72
C LYS A 25 -22.18 18.50 -4.15
N ILE A 26 -21.94 17.52 -4.99
CA ILE A 26 -21.25 16.29 -4.62
C ILE A 26 -19.74 16.60 -4.59
N SER A 27 -19.04 16.19 -3.53
CA SER A 27 -17.59 16.43 -3.45
C SER A 27 -16.85 15.56 -4.47
N PHE A 28 -15.84 16.15 -5.12
CA PHE A 28 -15.04 15.46 -6.15
C PHE A 28 -14.24 14.27 -5.60
N GLN A 29 -14.14 14.17 -4.27
CA GLN A 29 -13.50 13.05 -3.60
C GLN A 29 -14.22 11.72 -3.85
N TYR A 30 -15.56 11.72 -3.96
CA TYR A 30 -16.30 10.47 -4.16
C TYR A 30 -16.06 9.84 -5.55
N PRO A 31 -16.23 10.56 -6.67
CA PRO A 31 -15.91 10.01 -7.99
C PRO A 31 -14.44 9.62 -8.14
N ALA A 32 -13.52 10.38 -7.53
CA ALA A 32 -12.09 10.09 -7.60
C ALA A 32 -11.76 8.77 -6.88
N VAL A 33 -12.27 8.55 -5.67
CA VAL A 33 -12.04 7.30 -4.92
C VAL A 33 -12.65 6.11 -5.63
N GLU A 34 -13.87 6.25 -6.17
CA GLU A 34 -14.50 5.18 -6.95
C GLU A 34 -13.69 4.82 -8.20
N LEU A 35 -13.17 5.84 -8.91
CA LEU A 35 -12.35 5.61 -10.10
C LEU A 35 -11.05 4.89 -9.72
N ILE A 36 -10.40 5.31 -8.64
CA ILE A 36 -9.17 4.65 -8.15
C ILE A 36 -9.47 3.21 -7.72
N CYS A 37 -10.59 2.94 -7.03
CA CYS A 37 -10.99 1.58 -6.69
C CYS A 37 -11.21 0.70 -7.94
N GLY A 38 -11.89 1.24 -8.97
CA GLY A 38 -12.07 0.55 -10.24
C GLY A 38 -10.75 0.28 -10.97
N LEU A 39 -9.84 1.26 -10.97
CA LEU A 39 -8.50 1.10 -11.53
C LEU A 39 -7.68 0.05 -10.78
N ILE A 40 -7.73 0.03 -9.43
CA ILE A 40 -7.06 -1.00 -8.63
C ILE A 40 -7.62 -2.39 -8.98
N ALA A 41 -8.94 -2.52 -9.04
CA ALA A 41 -9.60 -3.80 -9.32
C ALA A 41 -9.30 -4.33 -10.75
N ALA A 42 -9.07 -3.45 -11.72
CA ALA A 42 -8.68 -3.85 -13.08
C ALA A 42 -7.17 -4.08 -13.21
N PHE A 43 -6.35 -3.18 -12.66
CA PHE A 43 -4.90 -3.17 -12.88
C PHE A 43 -4.15 -4.19 -12.04
N VAL A 44 -4.56 -4.42 -10.78
CA VAL A 44 -3.84 -5.34 -9.88
C VAL A 44 -3.84 -6.77 -10.44
N PRO A 45 -4.97 -7.37 -10.86
CA PRO A 45 -4.97 -8.70 -11.47
C PRO A 45 -4.10 -8.77 -12.72
N GLU A 46 -4.21 -7.79 -13.62
CA GLU A 46 -3.43 -7.73 -14.86
C GLU A 46 -1.92 -7.67 -14.60
N TYR A 47 -1.50 -6.83 -13.64
CA TYR A 47 -0.10 -6.74 -13.23
C TYR A 47 0.43 -8.07 -12.68
N LEU A 48 -0.39 -8.79 -11.90
CA LEU A 48 0.00 -10.06 -11.31
C LEU A 48 0.18 -11.16 -12.37
N VAL A 49 -0.45 -11.09 -13.55
CA VAL A 49 -0.26 -12.09 -14.63
C VAL A 49 1.23 -12.27 -14.97
N GLN A 50 2.02 -11.20 -14.91
CA GLN A 50 3.47 -11.23 -15.20
C GLN A 50 4.26 -12.12 -14.22
N PHE A 51 3.71 -12.38 -13.04
CA PHE A 51 4.33 -13.19 -11.99
C PHE A 51 3.79 -14.62 -11.94
N TYR A 52 2.59 -14.89 -12.51
CA TYR A 52 1.84 -16.14 -12.28
C TYR A 52 1.38 -16.82 -13.59
N THR A 53 2.16 -16.74 -14.66
CA THR A 53 1.80 -17.28 -15.99
C THR A 53 1.52 -18.80 -16.01
N THR A 54 2.07 -19.56 -15.06
CA THR A 54 1.93 -21.02 -14.99
C THR A 54 0.96 -21.51 -13.91
N ALA A 55 0.34 -20.61 -13.15
CA ALA A 55 -0.53 -20.98 -12.03
C ALA A 55 -1.90 -21.51 -12.51
N PRO A 56 -2.50 -22.48 -11.81
CA PRO A 56 -3.89 -22.87 -12.06
C PRO A 56 -4.84 -21.67 -11.96
N THR A 57 -5.82 -21.59 -12.85
CA THR A 57 -6.73 -20.43 -12.97
C THR A 57 -7.46 -20.09 -11.67
N ALA A 58 -7.97 -21.10 -10.96
CA ALA A 58 -8.63 -20.90 -9.67
C ALA A 58 -7.68 -20.33 -8.61
N TRP A 59 -6.43 -20.78 -8.59
CA TRP A 59 -5.42 -20.30 -7.65
C TRP A 59 -5.05 -18.84 -7.92
N PHE A 60 -4.80 -18.52 -9.19
CA PHE A 60 -4.52 -17.16 -9.64
C PHE A 60 -5.67 -16.21 -9.32
N SER A 61 -6.92 -16.61 -9.55
CA SER A 61 -8.08 -15.77 -9.24
C SER A 61 -8.16 -15.42 -7.75
N LEU A 62 -7.97 -16.39 -6.85
CA LEU A 62 -8.04 -16.14 -5.42
C LEU A 62 -6.90 -15.22 -4.95
N LEU A 63 -5.69 -15.43 -5.48
CA LEU A 63 -4.54 -14.57 -5.23
C LEU A 63 -4.77 -13.12 -5.71
N SER A 64 -5.33 -12.95 -6.90
CA SER A 64 -5.63 -11.63 -7.46
C SER A 64 -6.67 -10.88 -6.62
N VAL A 65 -7.67 -11.59 -6.09
CA VAL A 65 -8.67 -11.04 -5.17
C VAL A 65 -8.03 -10.59 -3.85
N LEU A 66 -7.16 -11.43 -3.26
CA LEU A 66 -6.46 -11.07 -2.02
C LEU A 66 -5.59 -9.81 -2.20
N TRP A 67 -4.81 -9.73 -3.27
CA TRP A 67 -4.00 -8.53 -3.55
C TRP A 67 -4.87 -7.30 -3.81
N THR A 68 -5.99 -7.46 -4.52
CA THR A 68 -6.94 -6.36 -4.71
C THR A 68 -7.49 -5.86 -3.37
N ILE A 69 -7.84 -6.76 -2.45
CA ILE A 69 -8.27 -6.39 -1.08
C ILE A 69 -7.15 -5.64 -0.33
N VAL A 70 -5.89 -6.08 -0.44
CA VAL A 70 -4.74 -5.39 0.16
C VAL A 70 -4.61 -3.96 -0.35
N PHE A 71 -4.61 -3.76 -1.68
CA PHE A 71 -4.50 -2.43 -2.29
C PHE A 71 -5.69 -1.52 -1.94
N LEU A 72 -6.92 -2.05 -1.90
CA LEU A 72 -8.10 -1.28 -1.49
C LEU A 72 -8.04 -0.91 -0.01
N THR A 73 -7.55 -1.81 0.85
CA THR A 73 -7.37 -1.54 2.29
C THR A 73 -6.33 -0.44 2.50
N TRP A 74 -5.20 -0.53 1.79
CA TRP A 74 -4.17 0.50 1.74
C TRP A 74 -4.72 1.86 1.29
N LEU A 75 -5.47 1.92 0.20
CA LEU A 75 -6.13 3.14 -0.26
C LEU A 75 -7.05 3.71 0.83
N THR A 76 -7.84 2.86 1.47
CA THR A 76 -8.78 3.25 2.53
C THR A 76 -8.04 3.84 3.72
N ILE A 77 -6.95 3.21 4.17
CA ILE A 77 -6.10 3.73 5.24
C ILE A 77 -5.52 5.10 4.87
N ALA A 78 -5.00 5.27 3.65
CA ALA A 78 -4.45 6.54 3.20
C ALA A 78 -5.51 7.66 3.21
N ILE A 79 -6.73 7.38 2.76
CA ILE A 79 -7.83 8.37 2.75
C ILE A 79 -8.26 8.72 4.18
N ILE A 80 -8.38 7.75 5.07
CA ILE A 80 -8.76 7.98 6.47
C ILE A 80 -7.67 8.79 7.18
N ASP A 81 -6.39 8.47 6.99
CA ASP A 81 -5.29 9.16 7.65
C ASP A 81 -5.18 10.62 7.19
N VAL A 82 -5.33 10.90 5.89
CA VAL A 82 -5.36 12.29 5.37
C VAL A 82 -6.48 13.12 6.01
N ARG A 83 -7.61 12.51 6.36
CA ARG A 83 -8.78 13.21 6.91
C ARG A 83 -8.79 13.29 8.43
N GLN A 84 -8.35 12.24 9.11
CA GLN A 84 -8.60 12.02 10.53
C GLN A 84 -7.31 11.76 11.33
N TYR A 85 -6.15 11.66 10.68
CA TYR A 85 -4.85 11.39 11.33
C TYR A 85 -4.87 10.11 12.19
N LEU A 86 -5.62 9.10 11.74
CA LEU A 86 -5.83 7.86 12.45
C LEU A 86 -5.79 6.68 11.49
N VAL A 87 -5.10 5.62 11.91
CA VAL A 87 -5.09 4.32 11.24
C VAL A 87 -5.97 3.36 12.05
N PRO A 88 -7.14 2.93 11.52
CA PRO A 88 -8.04 2.03 12.22
C PRO A 88 -7.43 0.65 12.45
N ASP A 89 -7.68 0.07 13.63
CA ASP A 89 -7.15 -1.25 13.99
C ASP A 89 -7.81 -2.36 13.16
N GLU A 90 -9.07 -2.18 12.76
CA GLU A 90 -9.83 -3.12 11.93
C GLU A 90 -9.17 -3.30 10.56
N LEU A 91 -8.68 -2.22 9.96
CA LEU A 91 -8.01 -2.27 8.65
C LEU A 91 -6.63 -2.95 8.76
N ASN A 92 -5.91 -2.73 9.86
CA ASN A 92 -4.65 -3.44 10.13
C ASN A 92 -4.88 -4.95 10.33
N ILE A 93 -5.96 -5.35 10.99
CA ILE A 93 -6.33 -6.76 11.14
C ILE A 93 -6.63 -7.38 9.78
N ILE A 94 -7.36 -6.69 8.90
CA ILE A 94 -7.62 -7.16 7.52
C ILE A 94 -6.30 -7.41 6.79
N LEU A 95 -5.34 -6.49 6.89
CA LEU A 95 -4.00 -6.67 6.29
C LEU A 95 -3.27 -7.89 6.88
N ALA A 96 -3.29 -8.06 8.20
CA ALA A 96 -2.66 -9.21 8.85
C ALA A 96 -3.28 -10.55 8.40
N VAL A 97 -4.61 -10.61 8.29
CA VAL A 97 -5.35 -11.78 7.79
C VAL A 97 -5.00 -12.04 6.33
N CYS A 98 -4.95 -11.01 5.48
CA CYS A 98 -4.53 -11.14 4.09
C CYS A 98 -3.08 -11.64 3.98
N GLY A 99 -2.17 -11.11 4.79
CA GLY A 99 -0.78 -11.57 4.84
C GLY A 99 -0.65 -13.04 5.25
N ALA A 100 -1.45 -13.48 6.22
CA ALA A 100 -1.48 -14.86 6.66
C ALA A 100 -2.08 -15.78 5.58
N ALA A 101 -3.17 -15.36 4.93
CA ALA A 101 -3.75 -16.08 3.80
C ALA A 101 -2.73 -16.23 2.66
N LEU A 102 -2.04 -15.15 2.28
CA LEU A 102 -0.98 -15.17 1.27
C LEU A 102 0.19 -16.09 1.67
N LEU A 103 0.46 -16.27 2.98
CA LEU A 103 1.52 -17.16 3.48
C LEU A 103 1.09 -18.61 3.38
N VAL A 104 -0.12 -18.93 3.84
CA VAL A 104 -0.69 -20.28 3.75
C VAL A 104 -0.79 -20.70 2.29
N MET A 105 -1.22 -19.80 1.42
CA MET A 105 -1.24 -20.01 -0.02
C MET A 105 0.16 -20.33 -0.56
N HIS A 106 1.18 -19.59 -0.16
CA HIS A 106 2.54 -19.89 -0.61
C HIS A 106 2.97 -21.34 -0.30
N PHE A 107 2.62 -21.88 0.87
CA PHE A 107 2.98 -23.24 1.27
C PHE A 107 2.05 -24.33 0.71
N SER A 108 0.78 -24.02 0.46
CA SER A 108 -0.23 -25.00 0.00
C SER A 108 -0.42 -25.01 -1.52
N GLY A 109 0.08 -23.99 -2.22
CA GLY A 109 -0.06 -23.85 -3.66
C GLY A 109 0.78 -24.87 -4.44
N PRO A 110 0.31 -25.32 -5.62
CA PRO A 110 1.01 -26.28 -6.48
C PRO A 110 2.33 -25.75 -7.08
N LEU A 111 2.71 -24.51 -6.77
CA LEU A 111 3.92 -23.89 -7.24
C LEU A 111 4.55 -23.11 -6.08
N GLN A 112 5.78 -23.50 -5.71
CA GLN A 112 6.74 -22.64 -5.01
C GLN A 112 7.16 -21.41 -5.86
N ALA A 113 6.39 -21.05 -6.90
CA ALA A 113 6.69 -20.03 -7.89
C ALA A 113 6.27 -18.61 -7.46
N PHE A 114 6.16 -18.36 -6.15
CA PHE A 114 6.16 -16.97 -5.71
C PHE A 114 7.60 -16.47 -5.72
N PRO A 115 7.88 -15.33 -6.34
CA PRO A 115 9.02 -14.54 -5.90
C PRO A 115 8.81 -14.27 -4.40
N ALA A 116 9.79 -14.63 -3.57
CA ALA A 116 9.78 -14.25 -2.16
C ALA A 116 9.74 -12.72 -1.97
N SER A 117 10.03 -11.97 -3.03
CA SER A 117 10.09 -10.51 -3.06
C SER A 117 9.75 -9.97 -4.46
N PHE A 118 9.06 -8.82 -4.48
CA PHE A 118 8.73 -8.05 -5.69
C PHE A 118 9.96 -7.47 -6.40
N LEU A 119 11.10 -7.40 -5.72
CA LEU A 119 12.38 -6.91 -6.26
C LEU A 119 13.10 -7.97 -7.10
N ARG A 120 12.54 -9.18 -7.24
CA ARG A 120 13.07 -10.28 -8.07
C ARG A 120 14.51 -10.62 -7.71
N HIS A 121 15.41 -10.67 -8.69
CA HIS A 121 16.82 -11.03 -8.51
C HIS A 121 17.58 -10.07 -7.58
N TYR A 122 17.15 -8.81 -7.47
CA TYR A 122 17.77 -7.85 -6.55
C TYR A 122 17.54 -8.21 -5.08
N ALA A 123 16.50 -8.98 -4.77
CA ALA A 123 16.22 -9.41 -3.40
C ALA A 123 17.38 -10.25 -2.83
N PHE A 124 18.00 -11.11 -3.65
CA PHE A 124 19.12 -11.96 -3.24
C PHE A 124 20.37 -11.17 -2.84
N MET A 125 20.52 -9.94 -3.34
CA MET A 125 21.64 -9.06 -2.97
C MET A 125 21.53 -8.59 -1.51
N PHE A 126 20.31 -8.33 -1.03
CA PHE A 126 20.06 -7.84 0.33
C PHE A 126 19.79 -8.98 1.32
N PHE A 127 19.18 -10.07 0.86
CA PHE A 127 18.83 -11.20 1.70
C PHE A 127 18.97 -12.52 0.94
N PRO A 128 20.08 -13.26 1.11
CA PRO A 128 20.34 -14.50 0.36
C PRO A 128 19.53 -15.71 0.86
N SER A 129 18.50 -15.52 1.69
CA SER A 129 17.66 -16.61 2.18
C SER A 129 16.48 -16.87 1.24
N THR A 130 16.19 -18.14 1.02
CA THR A 130 15.03 -18.61 0.22
C THR A 130 13.76 -18.80 1.05
N SER A 131 13.84 -18.69 2.38
CA SER A 131 12.69 -18.95 3.26
C SER A 131 11.70 -17.77 3.30
N VAL A 132 10.52 -17.98 2.71
CA VAL A 132 9.45 -16.97 2.64
C VAL A 132 8.95 -16.57 4.03
N LEU A 133 8.78 -17.53 4.94
CA LEU A 133 8.37 -17.23 6.32
C LEU A 133 9.36 -16.27 7.00
N LEU A 134 10.66 -16.55 6.88
CA LEU A 134 11.69 -15.70 7.47
C LEU A 134 11.69 -14.31 6.85
N SER A 135 11.56 -14.21 5.52
CA SER A 135 11.49 -12.91 4.84
C SER A 135 10.32 -12.06 5.36
N ARG A 136 9.13 -12.65 5.55
CA ARG A 136 7.93 -11.94 6.01
C ARG A 136 7.99 -11.57 7.49
N VAL A 137 8.47 -12.48 8.34
CA VAL A 137 8.69 -12.20 9.76
C VAL A 137 9.73 -11.11 9.93
N LEU A 138 10.87 -11.19 9.22
CA LEU A 138 11.88 -10.14 9.24
C LEU A 138 11.36 -8.82 8.66
N GLY A 139 10.59 -8.85 7.58
CA GLY A 139 9.96 -7.66 7.02
C GLY A 139 9.06 -6.97 8.02
N ALA A 140 8.19 -7.72 8.71
CA ALA A 140 7.34 -7.21 9.77
C ALA A 140 8.16 -6.65 10.93
N LEU A 141 9.10 -7.44 11.47
CA LEU A 141 9.91 -7.05 12.62
C LEU A 141 10.78 -5.83 12.33
N LEU A 142 11.47 -5.79 11.20
CA LEU A 142 12.31 -4.66 10.82
C LEU A 142 11.48 -3.41 10.58
N GLY A 143 10.36 -3.53 9.86
CA GLY A 143 9.49 -2.36 9.60
C GLY A 143 8.86 -1.82 10.87
N GLY A 144 8.31 -2.71 11.70
CA GLY A 144 7.72 -2.37 12.98
C GLY A 144 8.75 -1.83 13.99
N ALA A 145 9.90 -2.47 14.12
CA ALA A 145 10.98 -2.05 15.03
C ALA A 145 11.57 -0.70 14.61
N PHE A 146 11.76 -0.47 13.31
CA PHE A 146 12.28 0.79 12.81
C PHE A 146 11.33 1.94 13.18
N LEU A 147 10.04 1.82 12.90
CA LEU A 147 9.07 2.88 13.22
C LEU A 147 8.78 2.99 14.72
N SER A 148 8.79 1.88 15.46
CA SER A 148 8.60 1.91 16.91
C SER A 148 9.76 2.61 17.62
N LEU A 149 10.99 2.48 17.11
CA LEU A 149 12.15 3.22 17.60
C LEU A 149 11.94 4.73 17.47
N PHE A 150 11.46 5.21 16.32
CA PHE A 150 11.13 6.63 16.13
C PHE A 150 9.94 7.07 16.99
N ALA A 151 8.90 6.25 17.10
CA ALA A 151 7.74 6.54 17.95
C ALA A 151 8.15 6.68 19.42
N PHE A 152 9.01 5.79 19.92
CA PHE A 152 9.53 5.81 21.28
C PHE A 152 10.46 7.00 21.52
N LEU A 153 11.45 7.21 20.65
CA LEU A 153 12.42 8.30 20.78
C LEU A 153 11.75 9.68 20.71
N SER A 154 10.71 9.81 19.89
CA SER A 154 9.95 11.05 19.74
C SER A 154 8.83 11.23 20.79
N ARG A 155 8.69 10.32 21.75
CA ARG A 155 7.57 10.30 22.72
C ARG A 155 6.20 10.42 22.04
N GLY A 156 6.05 9.79 20.86
CA GLY A 156 4.83 9.81 20.05
C GLY A 156 4.51 11.14 19.36
N ARG A 157 5.44 12.10 19.30
CA ARG A 157 5.21 13.40 18.65
C ARG A 157 5.50 13.41 17.16
N ALA A 158 6.51 12.67 16.71
CA ALA A 158 6.87 12.57 15.29
C ALA A 158 5.97 11.59 14.54
N MET A 159 5.60 10.47 15.17
CA MET A 159 4.98 9.36 14.46
C MET A 159 4.02 8.57 15.35
N GLY A 160 2.87 8.19 14.78
CA GLY A 160 1.79 7.56 15.51
C GLY A 160 1.96 6.05 15.67
N TRP A 161 1.39 5.48 16.73
CA TRP A 161 1.33 4.02 16.90
C TRP A 161 0.56 3.31 15.78
N GLY A 162 -0.35 4.03 15.10
CA GLY A 162 -1.05 3.54 13.90
C GLY A 162 -0.08 3.19 12.77
N ASP A 163 0.93 4.01 12.53
CA ASP A 163 1.93 3.79 11.47
C ASP A 163 2.81 2.56 11.77
N VAL A 164 3.12 2.33 13.04
CA VAL A 164 3.88 1.15 13.50
C VAL A 164 3.09 -0.14 13.22
N LYS A 165 1.80 -0.15 13.55
CA LYS A 165 0.91 -1.30 13.26
C LYS A 165 0.78 -1.54 11.76
N LEU A 166 0.68 -0.47 10.97
CA LEU A 166 0.64 -0.54 9.51
C LEU A 166 1.94 -1.11 8.93
N ALA A 167 3.11 -0.70 9.43
CA ALA A 167 4.39 -1.26 8.98
C ALA A 167 4.60 -2.71 9.42
N LEU A 168 4.08 -3.11 10.57
CA LEU A 168 4.06 -4.52 10.98
C LEU A 168 3.22 -5.35 10.01
N ALA A 169 1.97 -4.95 9.76
CA ALA A 169 1.05 -5.69 8.89
C ALA A 169 1.50 -5.66 7.41
N GLY A 170 1.87 -4.48 6.91
CA GLY A 170 2.41 -4.30 5.56
C GLY A 170 3.75 -5.00 5.37
N GLY A 171 4.62 -4.97 6.38
CA GLY A 171 5.89 -5.69 6.36
C GLY A 171 5.74 -7.21 6.39
N PHE A 172 4.68 -7.72 7.01
CA PHE A 172 4.33 -9.14 6.96
C PHE A 172 3.80 -9.57 5.58
N ILE A 173 3.10 -8.68 4.87
CA ILE A 173 2.63 -8.93 3.51
C ILE A 173 3.79 -8.92 2.51
N LEU A 174 4.65 -7.89 2.59
CA LEU A 174 5.73 -7.64 1.64
C LEU A 174 6.96 -8.51 1.89
N GLY A 175 7.39 -8.61 3.14
CA GLY A 175 8.64 -9.25 3.53
C GLY A 175 9.89 -8.41 3.26
N PHE A 176 11.02 -8.91 3.76
CA PHE A 176 12.34 -8.32 3.55
C PHE A 176 12.95 -8.87 2.25
N PRO A 177 13.50 -8.04 1.35
CA PRO A 177 13.87 -6.63 1.52
C PRO A 177 12.83 -5.58 1.10
N ASP A 178 11.66 -5.98 0.61
CA ASP A 178 10.63 -5.08 0.07
C ASP A 178 10.16 -4.04 1.09
N THR A 179 10.00 -4.44 2.36
CA THR A 179 9.64 -3.51 3.44
C THR A 179 10.66 -2.39 3.59
N ALA A 180 11.96 -2.68 3.49
CA ALA A 180 13.00 -1.67 3.64
C ALA A 180 12.96 -0.64 2.50
N VAL A 181 12.78 -1.11 1.26
CA VAL A 181 12.62 -0.24 0.09
C VAL A 181 11.36 0.60 0.20
N SER A 182 10.25 0.00 0.65
CA SER A 182 8.99 0.72 0.85
C SER A 182 9.10 1.85 1.88
N LEU A 183 9.78 1.59 3.01
CA LEU A 183 10.04 2.58 4.04
C LEU A 183 10.92 3.70 3.51
N PHE A 184 12.00 3.35 2.81
CA PHE A 184 12.90 4.35 2.23
C PHE A 184 12.17 5.30 1.29
N ILE A 185 11.35 4.77 0.38
CA ILE A 185 10.51 5.58 -0.52
C ILE A 185 9.51 6.43 0.27
N ALA A 186 8.88 5.87 1.30
CA ALA A 186 7.94 6.60 2.15
C ALA A 186 8.60 7.80 2.85
N PHE A 187 9.80 7.63 3.41
CA PHE A 187 10.54 8.72 4.04
C PHE A 187 10.98 9.79 3.04
N ILE A 188 11.44 9.40 1.84
CA ILE A 188 11.77 10.36 0.78
C ILE A 188 10.53 11.15 0.37
N ALA A 189 9.42 10.48 0.06
CA ALA A 189 8.18 11.11 -0.38
C ALA A 189 7.61 12.04 0.71
N GLY A 190 7.55 11.56 1.96
CA GLY A 190 7.08 12.34 3.10
C GLY A 190 7.99 13.54 3.43
N GLY A 191 9.31 13.35 3.32
CA GLY A 191 10.31 14.40 3.51
C GLY A 191 10.22 15.49 2.45
N ILE A 192 10.14 15.12 1.17
CA ILE A 192 9.94 16.07 0.06
C ILE A 192 8.62 16.82 0.23
N PHE A 193 7.52 16.11 0.51
CA PHE A 193 6.22 16.74 0.71
C PHE A 193 6.23 17.72 1.90
N GLY A 194 6.82 17.31 3.02
CA GLY A 194 7.01 18.17 4.19
C GLY A 194 7.83 19.41 3.89
N ALA A 195 8.97 19.26 3.20
CA ALA A 195 9.84 20.37 2.80
C ALA A 195 9.11 21.35 1.88
N VAL A 196 8.39 20.86 0.86
CA VAL A 196 7.60 21.69 -0.06
C VAL A 196 6.52 22.47 0.69
N MET A 197 5.79 21.83 1.62
CA MET A 197 4.75 22.50 2.40
C MET A 197 5.28 23.59 3.34
N LEU A 198 6.49 23.40 3.88
CA LEU A 198 7.21 24.39 4.67
C LEU A 198 7.69 25.56 3.80
N LEU A 199 8.25 25.28 2.61
CA LEU A 199 8.70 26.30 1.65
C LEU A 199 7.54 27.16 1.15
N LEU A 200 6.39 26.54 0.87
CA LEU A 200 5.16 27.24 0.47
C LEU A 200 4.46 27.96 1.63
N ARG A 201 5.04 27.93 2.85
CA ARG A 201 4.49 28.51 4.09
C ARG A 201 3.04 28.10 4.38
N ARG A 202 2.62 26.93 3.89
CA ARG A 202 1.27 26.38 4.13
C ARG A 202 1.19 25.55 5.41
N LYS A 203 2.33 25.14 5.95
CA LYS A 203 2.45 24.45 7.24
C LYS A 203 3.62 25.01 8.04
N THR A 204 3.53 24.87 9.36
CA THR A 204 4.60 25.18 10.31
C THR A 204 5.33 23.92 10.74
N MET A 205 6.55 24.05 11.28
CA MET A 205 7.36 22.92 11.81
C MET A 205 6.67 22.13 12.93
N LYS A 206 5.56 22.65 13.48
CA LYS A 206 4.79 22.02 14.56
C LYS A 206 3.56 21.26 14.05
N ASP A 207 3.21 21.42 12.79
CA ASP A 207 2.02 20.77 12.22
C ASP A 207 2.29 19.29 11.99
N ARG A 208 1.34 18.46 12.42
CA ARG A 208 1.40 17.02 12.18
C ARG A 208 1.18 16.74 10.69
N LEU A 209 2.01 15.88 10.13
CA LEU A 209 1.85 15.35 8.79
C LEU A 209 1.35 13.90 8.90
N PRO A 210 0.25 13.52 8.23
CA PRO A 210 -0.20 12.13 8.20
C PRO A 210 0.85 11.30 7.44
N PHE A 211 1.50 10.33 8.11
CA PHE A 211 2.59 9.55 7.52
C PHE A 211 2.08 8.30 6.79
N ALA A 212 0.95 7.74 7.22
CA ALA A 212 0.40 6.52 6.63
C ALA A 212 0.20 6.59 5.10
N PRO A 213 -0.22 7.71 4.47
CA PRO A 213 -0.33 7.84 3.02
C PRO A 213 1.01 7.65 2.31
N PHE A 214 2.10 8.15 2.89
CA PHE A 214 3.45 7.97 2.33
C PHE A 214 3.92 6.53 2.54
N LEU A 215 3.61 5.94 3.68
CA LEU A 215 3.93 4.55 3.98
C LEU A 215 3.23 3.59 3.02
N VAL A 216 1.91 3.72 2.88
CA VAL A 216 1.10 2.98 1.90
C VAL A 216 1.60 3.24 0.48
N GLY A 217 1.87 4.50 0.13
CA GLY A 217 2.39 4.87 -1.18
C GLY A 217 3.73 4.19 -1.49
N GLY A 218 4.63 4.12 -0.51
CA GLY A 218 5.89 3.39 -0.61
C GLY A 218 5.69 1.89 -0.78
N MET A 219 4.75 1.28 -0.05
CA MET A 219 4.43 -0.15 -0.19
C MET A 219 3.86 -0.45 -1.58
N ALA A 220 2.88 0.33 -2.03
CA ALA A 220 2.31 0.22 -3.37
C ALA A 220 3.36 0.44 -4.46
N PHE A 221 4.24 1.43 -4.30
CA PHE A 221 5.33 1.68 -5.24
C PHE A 221 6.29 0.49 -5.31
N THR A 222 6.70 -0.08 -4.17
CA THR A 222 7.61 -1.23 -4.17
C THR A 222 6.99 -2.43 -4.89
N VAL A 223 5.69 -2.70 -4.69
CA VAL A 223 5.00 -3.80 -5.37
C VAL A 223 4.93 -3.58 -6.87
N LEU A 224 4.60 -2.36 -7.32
CA LEU A 224 4.32 -2.07 -8.74
C LEU A 224 5.56 -1.71 -9.56
N LEU A 225 6.50 -0.99 -8.95
CA LEU A 225 7.63 -0.35 -9.63
C LEU A 225 8.99 -0.65 -8.97
N GLY A 226 9.03 -1.37 -7.85
CA GLY A 226 10.27 -1.60 -7.10
C GLY A 226 11.36 -2.25 -7.93
N TYR A 227 11.02 -3.28 -8.73
CA TYR A 227 11.98 -3.92 -9.63
C TYR A 227 12.51 -2.95 -10.69
N GLN A 228 11.63 -2.16 -11.31
CA GLN A 228 11.99 -1.21 -12.37
C GLN A 228 12.86 -0.08 -11.82
N ALA A 229 12.56 0.39 -10.60
CA ALA A 229 13.34 1.42 -9.92
C ALA A 229 14.77 0.95 -9.62
N LEU A 230 14.94 -0.27 -9.09
CA LEU A 230 16.26 -0.83 -8.88
C LEU A 230 16.98 -1.11 -10.20
N ALA A 231 16.28 -1.63 -11.21
CA ALA A 231 16.85 -1.87 -12.53
C ALA A 231 17.37 -0.57 -13.17
N ALA A 232 16.61 0.52 -13.09
CA ALA A 232 17.05 1.82 -13.57
C ALA A 232 18.25 2.36 -12.78
N TYR A 233 18.26 2.21 -11.46
CA TYR A 233 19.38 2.64 -10.62
C TYR A 233 20.68 1.89 -10.94
N PHE A 234 20.63 0.56 -11.00
CA PHE A 234 21.81 -0.24 -11.34
C PHE A 234 22.21 -0.12 -12.81
N GLY A 235 21.25 0.10 -13.72
CA GLY A 235 21.53 0.36 -15.13
C GLY A 235 22.16 1.74 -15.42
N LEU A 236 22.07 2.69 -14.48
CA LEU A 236 22.79 3.97 -14.57
C LEU A 236 24.21 3.89 -14.00
N LEU A 237 24.49 2.90 -13.14
CA LEU A 237 25.78 2.71 -12.48
C LEU A 237 26.75 1.82 -13.28
N LEU A 238 26.24 1.05 -14.24
CA LEU A 238 26.98 0.16 -15.15
C LEU A 238 27.03 0.77 -16.55
#